data_AF-A0A933PEL4-F1
#
_entry.id   AF-A0A933PEL4-F1
#
_cell.length_a   1.000
_cell.length_b   1.000
_cell.length_c   1.000
_cell.angle_alpha   90.00
_cell.angle_beta   90.00
_cell.angle_gamma   90.00
#
_symmetry.space_group_name_H-M   'P 1'
#
loop_
_entity.id
_entity.type
_entity.pdbx_description
1 polymer ?
#
loop_
_entity_poly.entity_id
_entity_poly.type
_entity_poly.pdbx_seq_one_letter_code
_entity_poly.pdbx_strand_id
1 'polypeptide(L)'
;MPLPAPLPDLDALPPGAVRRVVADAPHAFPCRRCLRDAEPGEALVLLPYDPFLGTSPYRQPGPVYVHEQACAPAPADLTLTAGSAAPDQLARRRLALRGFDAEHLMVAAEVTDGTAVTAAAQALLADPGIAYVHVHNAASIDFLTYFPEESECLLPSFTWIQALGAMSPTLLRMLGSTCQYIIVQAV
;
A
#
# COMPACT_ATOMS: atom_id res chain seq x y z
N MET A 1 11.91 -6.13 -2.01
CA MET A 1 13.06 -5.48 -2.70
C MET A 1 13.09 -3.99 -2.37
N PRO A 2 14.24 -3.35 -2.10
CA PRO A 2 14.30 -1.90 -1.95
C PRO A 2 14.09 -1.21 -3.32
N LEU A 3 13.43 -0.06 -3.33
CA LEU A 3 13.34 0.78 -4.53
C LEU A 3 14.73 1.30 -4.91
N PRO A 4 15.16 1.21 -6.19
CA PRO A 4 16.46 1.68 -6.61
C PRO A 4 16.62 3.19 -6.35
N ALA A 5 17.86 3.65 -6.16
CA ALA A 5 18.22 5.07 -6.09
C ALA A 5 19.36 5.33 -7.10
N PRO A 6 19.21 6.26 -8.06
CA PRO A 6 18.07 7.16 -8.29
C PRO A 6 16.79 6.44 -8.74
N LEU A 7 15.66 7.17 -8.79
CA LEU A 7 14.43 6.65 -9.40
C LEU A 7 14.70 6.20 -10.85
N PRO A 8 13.98 5.17 -11.35
CA PRO A 8 14.06 4.81 -12.76
C PRO A 8 13.58 5.98 -13.62
N ASP A 9 13.84 5.89 -14.93
CA ASP A 9 13.33 6.87 -15.89
C ASP A 9 11.79 6.92 -15.81
N LEU A 10 11.29 8.02 -15.23
CA LEU A 10 9.86 8.22 -15.01
C LEU A 10 9.13 8.51 -16.32
N ASP A 11 9.84 8.96 -17.35
CA ASP A 11 9.26 9.27 -18.66
C ASP A 11 9.03 8.00 -19.50
N ALA A 12 9.66 6.88 -19.12
CA ALA A 12 9.41 5.57 -19.70
C ALA A 12 8.10 4.92 -19.20
N LEU A 13 7.47 5.47 -18.15
CA LEU A 13 6.20 4.96 -17.63
C LEU A 13 5.01 5.45 -18.47
N PRO A 14 3.90 4.69 -18.52
CA PRO A 14 2.72 5.09 -19.28
C PRO A 14 2.22 6.49 -18.88
N PRO A 15 1.68 7.28 -19.84
CA PRO A 15 1.10 8.57 -19.53
C PRO A 15 0.07 8.49 -18.40
N GLY A 16 0.25 9.31 -17.37
CA GLY A 16 -0.65 9.34 -16.21
C GLY A 16 -0.30 8.36 -15.08
N ALA A 17 0.66 7.45 -15.27
CA ALA A 17 1.12 6.53 -14.22
C ALA A 17 1.88 7.24 -13.09
N VAL A 18 2.42 8.43 -13.37
CA VAL A 18 3.23 9.20 -12.43
C VAL A 18 2.53 10.51 -12.06
N ARG A 19 2.57 10.86 -10.78
CA ARG A 19 2.14 12.17 -10.27
C ARG A 19 3.23 12.77 -9.39
N ARG A 20 3.64 14.00 -9.70
CA ARG A 20 4.48 14.81 -8.81
C ARG A 20 3.58 15.50 -7.81
N VAL A 21 3.96 15.46 -6.54
CA VAL A 21 3.21 16.07 -5.45
C VAL A 21 4.18 16.79 -4.52
N VAL A 22 3.68 17.82 -3.83
CA VAL A 22 4.38 18.46 -2.72
C VAL A 22 3.61 18.09 -1.47
N ALA A 23 4.30 17.63 -0.43
CA ALA A 23 3.66 17.33 0.84
C ALA A 23 3.04 18.60 1.41
N ASP A 24 1.74 18.57 1.72
CA ASP A 24 0.99 19.71 2.25
C ASP A 24 0.64 19.56 3.74
N ALA A 25 0.83 18.35 4.29
CA ALA A 25 0.55 18.03 5.67
C ALA A 25 1.59 17.05 6.24
N PRO A 26 1.91 17.15 7.54
CA PRO A 26 2.79 16.19 8.20
C PRO A 26 2.13 14.81 8.23
N HIS A 27 2.94 13.75 8.12
CA HIS A 27 2.49 12.35 8.18
C HIS A 27 1.48 11.90 7.11
N ALA A 28 1.25 12.70 6.06
CA ALA A 28 0.32 12.36 4.99
C ALA A 28 0.99 11.63 3.81
N PHE A 29 2.30 11.85 3.61
CA PHE A 29 3.05 11.37 2.43
C PHE A 29 4.19 10.45 2.86
N PRO A 30 3.91 9.16 3.10
CA PRO A 30 4.94 8.26 3.55
C PRO A 30 5.86 7.84 2.40
N CYS A 31 7.17 8.13 2.50
CA CYS A 31 8.13 7.72 1.49
C CYS A 31 8.51 6.24 1.65
N ARG A 32 8.40 5.47 0.55
CA ARG A 32 8.68 4.04 0.54
C ARG A 32 10.17 3.71 0.57
N ARG A 33 11.02 4.59 0.03
CA ARG A 33 12.46 4.34 -0.01
C ARG A 33 13.07 4.46 1.38
N CYS A 34 12.81 5.57 2.08
CA CYS A 34 13.43 5.85 3.38
C CYS A 34 12.59 5.45 4.59
N LEU A 35 11.32 5.04 4.40
CA LEU A 35 10.36 4.74 5.47
C LEU A 35 10.19 5.89 6.49
N ARG A 36 10.34 7.13 6.02
CA ARG A 36 9.98 8.36 6.76
C ARG A 36 8.86 9.10 6.07
N ASP A 37 8.00 9.72 6.87
CA ASP A 37 7.02 10.66 6.34
C ASP A 37 7.74 11.88 5.75
N ALA A 38 7.21 12.40 4.66
CA ALA A 38 7.70 13.66 4.13
C ALA A 38 7.19 14.84 4.95
N GLU A 39 8.04 15.84 5.11
CA GLU A 39 7.70 17.10 5.75
C GLU A 39 6.96 18.03 4.78
N PRO A 40 6.06 18.90 5.26
CA PRO A 40 5.40 19.89 4.42
C PRO A 40 6.40 20.70 3.58
N GLY A 41 6.17 20.78 2.28
CA GLY A 41 7.05 21.43 1.31
C GLY A 41 8.03 20.49 0.60
N GLU A 42 8.21 19.25 1.06
CA GLU A 42 9.05 18.27 0.35
C GLU A 42 8.37 17.75 -0.93
N ALA A 43 9.15 17.57 -2.00
CA ALA A 43 8.68 17.05 -3.28
C ALA A 43 8.75 15.52 -3.33
N LEU A 44 7.65 14.89 -3.75
CA LEU A 44 7.52 13.45 -3.94
C LEU A 44 6.96 13.09 -5.30
N VAL A 45 7.19 11.85 -5.68
CA VAL A 45 6.62 11.19 -6.83
C VAL A 45 5.73 10.05 -6.34
N LEU A 46 4.48 10.05 -6.78
CA LEU A 46 3.56 8.91 -6.68
C LEU A 46 3.66 8.09 -7.96
N LEU A 47 4.00 6.81 -7.82
CA LEU A 47 4.21 5.89 -8.95
C LEU A 47 3.75 4.47 -8.60
N PRO A 48 3.42 3.63 -9.60
CA PRO A 48 3.14 2.23 -9.38
C PRO A 48 4.42 1.48 -9.01
N TYR A 49 4.34 0.64 -7.98
CA TYR A 49 5.42 -0.21 -7.55
C TYR A 49 4.90 -1.62 -7.31
N ASP A 50 5.64 -2.60 -7.83
CA ASP A 50 5.36 -4.01 -7.64
C ASP A 50 6.38 -4.63 -6.68
N PRO A 51 5.98 -4.91 -5.42
CA PRO A 51 6.86 -5.56 -4.47
C PRO A 51 6.94 -7.08 -4.68
N PHE A 52 6.02 -7.68 -5.46
CA PHE A 52 5.79 -9.12 -5.49
C PHE A 52 6.97 -9.89 -6.11
N LEU A 53 7.35 -11.01 -5.50
CA LEU A 53 8.57 -11.76 -5.86
C LEU A 53 8.35 -12.84 -6.94
N GLY A 54 7.14 -12.98 -7.46
CA GLY A 54 6.78 -14.03 -8.43
C GLY A 54 5.44 -13.79 -9.13
N THR A 55 4.89 -14.84 -9.72
CA THR A 55 3.55 -14.80 -10.32
C THR A 55 2.55 -15.38 -9.34
N SER A 56 1.46 -14.66 -9.08
CA SER A 56 0.41 -15.09 -8.16
C SER A 56 -0.91 -14.41 -8.51
N PRO A 57 -2.06 -15.04 -8.25
CA PRO A 57 -3.36 -14.36 -8.29
C PRO A 57 -3.46 -13.17 -7.31
N TYR A 58 -2.61 -13.14 -6.27
CA TYR A 58 -2.54 -12.04 -5.30
C TYR A 58 -1.58 -10.91 -5.69
N ARG A 59 -0.91 -11.01 -6.84
CA ARG A 59 -0.01 -9.96 -7.33
C ARG A 59 -0.81 -8.71 -7.68
N GLN A 60 -0.61 -7.66 -6.89
CA GLN A 60 -1.29 -6.38 -7.06
C GLN A 60 -0.27 -5.24 -6.96
N PRO A 61 0.27 -4.75 -8.09
CA PRO A 61 1.07 -3.53 -8.11
C PRO A 61 0.24 -2.37 -7.56
N GLY A 62 0.82 -1.61 -6.64
CA GLY A 62 0.12 -0.55 -5.94
C GLY A 62 0.88 0.77 -6.01
N PRO A 63 0.19 1.90 -5.76
CA PRO A 63 0.86 3.19 -5.73
C PRO A 63 1.73 3.31 -4.48
N VAL A 64 2.88 3.97 -4.63
CA VAL A 64 3.77 4.34 -3.52
C VAL A 64 4.30 5.75 -3.72
N TYR A 65 4.50 6.49 -2.62
CA TYR A 65 5.27 7.73 -2.67
C TYR A 65 6.76 7.46 -2.51
N VAL A 66 7.57 8.24 -3.23
CA VAL A 66 9.02 8.30 -3.08
C VAL A 66 9.45 9.76 -3.18
N HIS A 67 10.37 10.21 -2.33
CA HIS A 67 10.98 11.54 -2.50
C HIS A 67 11.54 11.68 -3.92
N GLU A 68 11.26 12.83 -4.55
CA GLU A 68 11.79 13.14 -5.89
C GLU A 68 13.32 13.29 -5.84
N GLN A 69 13.82 13.90 -4.77
CA GLN A 69 15.24 13.92 -4.45
C GLN A 69 15.69 12.60 -3.82
N ALA A 70 16.97 12.26 -4.00
CA ALA A 70 17.56 11.07 -3.40
C ALA A 70 17.46 11.15 -1.87
N CYS A 71 16.77 10.18 -1.27
CA CYS A 71 16.77 9.95 0.17
C CYS A 71 17.49 8.63 0.47
N ALA A 72 18.17 8.58 1.62
CA ALA A 72 18.82 7.36 2.08
C ALA A 72 17.77 6.24 2.18
N PRO A 73 17.99 5.07 1.54
CA PRO A 73 17.08 3.96 1.70
C PRO A 73 17.03 3.56 3.17
N ALA A 74 15.85 3.11 3.59
CA ALA A 74 15.74 2.36 4.82
C ALA A 74 16.76 1.20 4.77
N PRO A 75 17.42 0.88 5.89
CA PRO A 75 18.36 -0.23 5.95
C PRO A 75 17.76 -1.48 5.28
N ALA A 76 18.51 -2.14 4.40
CA ALA A 76 18.02 -3.33 3.69
C ALA A 76 17.71 -4.49 4.67
N ASP A 77 18.38 -4.45 5.81
CA ASP A 77 18.21 -5.24 7.02
C ASP A 77 17.23 -4.59 8.01
N LEU A 78 16.21 -3.88 7.54
CA LEU A 78 15.04 -3.54 8.38
C LEU A 78 14.25 -4.81 8.69
N THR A 79 14.93 -5.76 9.30
CA THR A 79 14.44 -6.96 9.92
C THR A 79 13.68 -6.45 11.12
N LEU A 80 12.37 -6.63 11.10
CA LEU A 80 11.54 -6.49 12.29
C LEU A 80 11.92 -7.64 13.24
N THR A 81 13.11 -7.56 13.83
CA THR A 81 13.64 -8.49 14.84
C THR A 81 12.97 -8.27 16.16
N ALA A 82 12.99 -9.30 17.02
CA ALA A 82 12.30 -9.24 18.30
C ALA A 82 12.91 -8.12 19.15
N GLY A 83 12.09 -7.13 19.50
CA GLY A 83 12.50 -5.95 20.25
C GLY A 83 12.97 -4.76 19.42
N SER A 84 13.01 -4.82 18.09
CA SER A 84 13.23 -3.62 17.26
C SER A 84 11.95 -2.81 17.14
N ALA A 85 12.05 -1.51 17.40
CA ALA A 85 10.96 -0.57 17.19
C ALA A 85 10.70 -0.43 15.68
N ALA A 86 9.43 -0.48 15.29
CA ALA A 86 9.04 -0.17 13.93
C ALA A 86 9.45 1.28 13.59
N PRO A 87 9.80 1.60 12.33
CA PRO A 87 9.98 2.97 11.88
C PRO A 87 8.78 3.83 12.31
N ASP A 88 9.06 5.06 12.73
CA ASP A 88 8.03 5.97 13.25
C ASP A 88 6.85 6.17 12.27
N GLN A 89 7.14 6.17 10.96
CA GLN A 89 6.13 6.15 9.90
C GLN A 89 5.14 4.99 10.08
N LEU A 90 5.63 3.77 10.33
CA LEU A 90 4.77 2.61 10.51
C LEU A 90 4.05 2.64 11.85
N ALA A 91 4.75 3.01 12.92
CA ALA A 91 4.23 3.04 14.29
C ALA A 91 2.94 3.88 14.43
N ARG A 92 2.77 4.91 13.59
CA ARG A 92 1.62 5.83 13.60
C ARG A 92 0.37 5.30 12.90
N ARG A 93 0.43 4.16 12.21
CA ARG A 93 -0.62 3.70 11.29
C ARG A 93 -1.23 2.38 11.72
N ARG A 94 -2.47 2.14 11.32
CA ARG A 94 -3.05 0.80 11.30
C ARG A 94 -2.46 0.06 10.09
N LEU A 95 -1.97 -1.15 10.30
CA LEU A 95 -1.28 -1.91 9.27
C LEU A 95 -1.95 -3.26 9.03
N ALA A 96 -2.07 -3.65 7.78
CA ALA A 96 -2.55 -4.96 7.38
C ALA A 96 -1.36 -5.82 6.96
N LEU A 97 -1.21 -6.97 7.58
CA LEU A 97 -0.20 -7.97 7.29
C LEU A 97 -0.83 -9.09 6.48
N ARG A 98 -0.12 -9.59 5.49
CA ARG A 98 -0.53 -10.71 4.63
C ARG A 98 0.64 -11.68 4.52
N GLY A 99 0.49 -12.89 5.05
CA GLY A 99 1.46 -13.97 4.96
C GLY A 99 1.26 -14.81 3.71
N PHE A 100 2.34 -15.09 3.01
CA PHE A 100 2.37 -15.85 1.76
C PHE A 100 3.23 -17.10 1.89
N ASP A 101 2.81 -18.20 1.27
CA ASP A 101 3.60 -19.43 1.14
C ASP A 101 4.69 -19.34 0.05
N ALA A 102 5.40 -20.44 -0.18
CA ALA A 102 6.47 -20.53 -1.18
C ALA A 102 5.94 -20.43 -2.63
N GLU A 103 4.69 -20.80 -2.86
CA GLU A 103 3.97 -20.67 -4.13
C GLU A 103 3.31 -19.28 -4.30
N HIS A 104 3.58 -18.36 -3.38
CA HIS A 104 3.06 -16.99 -3.35
C HIS A 104 1.54 -16.88 -3.19
N LEU A 105 0.89 -17.85 -2.57
CA LEU A 105 -0.52 -17.77 -2.19
C LEU A 105 -0.66 -17.20 -0.78
N MET A 106 -1.65 -16.34 -0.58
CA MET A 106 -1.94 -15.80 0.74
C MET A 106 -2.56 -16.89 1.61
N VAL A 107 -1.93 -17.18 2.75
CA VAL A 107 -2.36 -18.22 3.69
C VAL A 107 -2.80 -17.65 5.03
N ALA A 108 -2.37 -16.43 5.38
CA ALA A 108 -2.77 -15.75 6.60
C ALA A 108 -2.86 -14.23 6.38
N ALA A 109 -3.70 -13.57 7.17
CA ALA A 109 -3.79 -12.11 7.21
C ALA A 109 -4.11 -11.62 8.61
N GLU A 110 -3.58 -10.45 8.96
CA GLU A 110 -3.80 -9.80 10.26
C GLU A 110 -3.90 -8.29 10.05
N VAL A 111 -4.69 -7.59 10.87
CA VAL A 111 -4.66 -6.12 10.96
C VAL A 111 -4.26 -5.74 12.37
N THR A 112 -3.25 -4.89 12.49
CA THR A 112 -2.61 -4.54 13.75
C THR A 112 -2.26 -3.06 13.81
N ASP A 113 -1.90 -2.62 15.01
CA ASP A 113 -1.38 -1.28 15.24
C ASP A 113 0.09 -1.23 14.84
N GLY A 114 0.54 -0.11 14.30
CA GLY A 114 1.93 0.07 13.88
C GLY A 114 2.95 -0.23 14.98
N THR A 115 2.60 0.01 16.23
CA THR A 115 3.42 -0.31 17.40
C THR A 115 3.57 -1.80 17.65
N ALA A 116 2.65 -2.63 17.14
CA ALA A 116 2.63 -4.09 17.29
C ALA A 116 3.04 -4.84 16.01
N VAL A 117 3.32 -4.12 14.91
CA VAL A 117 3.64 -4.71 13.58
C VAL A 117 4.78 -5.72 13.62
N THR A 118 5.84 -5.45 14.40
CA THR A 118 6.98 -6.35 14.56
C THR A 118 6.55 -7.68 15.17
N ALA A 119 5.78 -7.64 16.25
CA ALA A 119 5.31 -8.83 16.94
C ALA A 119 4.31 -9.63 16.07
N ALA A 120 3.40 -8.94 15.38
CA ALA A 120 2.43 -9.57 14.47
C ALA A 120 3.14 -10.25 13.28
N ALA A 121 4.11 -9.57 12.67
CA ALA A 121 4.89 -10.16 11.57
C ALA A 121 5.64 -11.41 12.02
N GLN A 122 6.19 -11.41 13.23
CA GLN A 122 6.88 -12.57 13.80
C GLN A 122 5.94 -13.73 14.11
N ALA A 123 4.76 -13.45 14.64
CA ALA A 123 3.76 -14.47 14.90
C ALA A 123 3.34 -15.18 13.61
N LEU A 124 3.16 -14.43 12.51
CA LEU A 124 2.93 -15.00 11.18
C LEU A 124 4.14 -15.82 10.69
N LEU A 125 5.35 -15.27 10.77
CA LEU A 125 6.57 -15.95 10.31
C LEU A 125 6.98 -17.16 11.17
N ALA A 126 6.35 -17.37 12.33
CA ALA A 126 6.54 -18.57 13.14
C ALA A 126 5.82 -19.80 12.55
N ASP A 127 4.85 -19.60 11.65
CA ASP A 127 4.24 -20.68 10.87
C ASP A 127 5.19 -21.07 9.73
N PRO A 128 5.70 -22.32 9.68
CA PRO A 128 6.58 -22.76 8.60
C PRO A 128 5.92 -22.77 7.21
N GLY A 129 4.58 -22.68 7.14
CA GLY A 129 3.85 -22.50 5.88
C GLY A 129 3.92 -21.08 5.31
N ILE A 130 4.42 -20.10 6.06
CA ILE A 130 4.57 -18.71 5.63
C ILE A 130 6.03 -18.43 5.27
N ALA A 131 6.29 -18.21 3.98
CA ALA A 131 7.61 -17.88 3.45
C ALA A 131 7.95 -16.38 3.62
N TYR A 132 6.98 -15.48 3.49
CA TYR A 132 7.19 -14.04 3.66
C TYR A 132 5.89 -13.31 3.99
N VAL A 133 6.01 -12.09 4.55
CA VAL A 133 4.87 -11.24 4.93
C VAL A 133 4.94 -9.91 4.21
N HIS A 134 3.81 -9.48 3.63
CA HIS A 134 3.61 -8.10 3.20
C HIS A 134 2.90 -7.30 4.29
N VAL A 135 3.34 -6.07 4.49
CA VAL A 135 2.77 -5.09 5.42
C VAL A 135 2.25 -3.92 4.61
N HIS A 136 1.00 -3.54 4.83
CA HIS A 136 0.31 -2.47 4.10
C HIS A 136 -0.31 -1.49 5.08
N ASN A 137 -0.57 -0.26 4.65
CA ASN A 137 -1.45 0.63 5.41
C ASN A 137 -2.90 0.10 5.32
N ALA A 138 -3.52 -0.23 6.46
CA ALA A 138 -4.83 -0.89 6.51
C ALA A 138 -5.99 0.01 6.04
N ALA A 139 -5.88 1.32 6.20
CA ALA A 139 -6.97 2.24 5.86
C ALA A 139 -7.19 2.38 4.35
N SER A 140 -6.20 2.02 3.53
CA SER A 140 -6.15 2.37 2.11
C SER A 140 -5.96 1.18 1.16
N ILE A 141 -6.32 -0.04 1.59
CA ILE A 141 -6.44 -1.20 0.69
C ILE A 141 -7.81 -1.85 0.83
N ASP A 142 -8.85 -1.10 0.48
CA ASP A 142 -10.16 -1.67 0.21
C ASP A 142 -10.41 -1.67 -1.30
N PHE A 143 -10.67 -2.85 -1.87
CA PHE A 143 -11.14 -3.00 -3.24
C PHE A 143 -12.59 -3.49 -3.19
N LEU A 144 -13.47 -2.62 -2.70
CA LEU A 144 -14.87 -2.62 -3.12
C LEU A 144 -15.02 -1.51 -4.17
N THR A 145 -15.13 -1.90 -5.44
CA THR A 145 -15.50 -0.95 -6.50
C THR A 145 -16.99 -0.67 -6.39
N TYR A 146 -17.35 0.38 -5.66
CA TYR A 146 -18.69 0.96 -5.72
C TYR A 146 -18.78 1.87 -6.95
N PHE A 147 -19.51 1.45 -7.96
CA PHE A 147 -19.96 2.37 -9.00
C PHE A 147 -21.12 3.18 -8.43
N PRO A 148 -21.05 4.52 -8.39
CA PRO A 148 -22.26 5.30 -8.16
C PRO A 148 -23.26 4.93 -9.26
N GLU A 149 -24.49 4.57 -8.88
CA GLU A 149 -25.58 4.43 -9.85
C GLU A 149 -25.61 5.68 -10.74
N GLU A 150 -25.71 5.45 -12.05
CA GLU A 150 -25.53 6.41 -13.16
C GLU A 150 -24.10 6.55 -13.73
N SER A 151 -23.41 5.44 -13.90
CA SER A 151 -22.71 5.25 -15.18
C SER A 151 -23.59 4.34 -16.03
N GLU A 152 -24.12 4.86 -17.15
CA GLU A 152 -24.65 4.02 -18.21
C GLU A 152 -23.55 3.01 -18.56
N CYS A 153 -23.71 1.79 -18.06
CA CYS A 153 -23.09 0.64 -18.66
C CYS A 153 -23.58 0.61 -20.11
N LEU A 154 -22.79 1.16 -21.02
CA LEU A 154 -22.77 0.74 -22.42
C LEU A 154 -22.16 -0.67 -22.48
N LEU A 155 -22.72 -1.59 -21.70
CA LEU A 155 -22.60 -3.02 -21.91
C LEU A 155 -23.75 -3.38 -22.85
N PRO A 156 -23.47 -3.93 -24.03
CA PRO A 156 -24.53 -4.38 -24.91
C PRO A 156 -25.29 -5.51 -24.22
N SER A 157 -26.57 -5.24 -23.94
CA SER A 157 -27.64 -6.20 -23.67
C SER A 157 -27.46 -7.16 -22.49
N PHE A 158 -27.92 -6.77 -21.29
CA PHE A 158 -28.62 -7.69 -20.39
C PHE A 158 -29.73 -6.93 -19.64
N THR A 159 -30.98 -7.29 -19.94
CA THR A 159 -32.22 -6.81 -19.34
C THR A 159 -32.43 -7.41 -17.93
N TRP A 160 -33.37 -6.81 -17.15
CA TRP A 160 -33.91 -7.19 -15.82
C TRP A 160 -33.17 -6.50 -14.65
N ILE A 161 -33.75 -5.64 -13.78
CA ILE A 161 -35.08 -5.53 -13.15
C ILE A 161 -35.39 -4.05 -12.82
N GLN A 162 -36.65 -3.64 -13.02
CA GLN A 162 -37.20 -2.40 -12.46
C GLN A 162 -37.62 -2.59 -11.00
N ALA A 163 -37.39 -1.56 -10.18
CA ALA A 163 -38.40 -0.90 -9.32
C ALA A 163 -37.99 -0.73 -7.83
N LEU A 164 -38.17 0.54 -7.39
CA LEU A 164 -38.33 1.06 -6.01
C LEU A 164 -37.04 1.24 -5.20
N GLY A 165 -36.68 2.40 -4.66
CA GLY A 165 -37.37 3.68 -4.52
C GLY A 165 -36.46 4.65 -3.73
N ALA A 166 -36.49 5.91 -4.11
CA ALA A 166 -35.70 7.05 -3.65
C ALA A 166 -35.36 7.14 -2.14
N MET A 167 -34.09 7.44 -1.80
CA MET A 167 -33.72 8.21 -0.59
C MET A 167 -32.50 9.13 -0.87
N SER A 168 -32.60 10.36 -0.35
CA SER A 168 -31.79 11.55 -0.63
C SER A 168 -30.33 11.51 -0.07
N PRO A 169 -29.32 12.08 -0.77
CA PRO A 169 -27.94 12.14 -0.28
C PRO A 169 -27.66 13.44 0.48
N THR A 170 -27.04 13.38 1.65
CA THR A 170 -26.37 14.55 2.23
C THR A 170 -25.14 14.12 3.01
N LEU A 171 -24.01 14.74 2.67
CA LEU A 171 -22.71 14.78 3.36
C LEU A 171 -21.67 13.69 3.02
N LEU A 172 -21.05 13.81 1.84
CA LEU A 172 -19.73 13.24 1.56
C LEU A 172 -18.67 14.35 1.72
N ARG A 173 -17.80 14.25 2.73
CA ARG A 173 -16.57 15.05 2.84
C ARG A 173 -15.40 14.18 2.40
N MET A 174 -14.80 14.53 1.27
CA MET A 174 -13.55 13.94 0.77
C MET A 174 -12.41 14.26 1.73
N LEU A 175 -11.61 13.25 2.08
CA LEU A 175 -10.24 13.43 2.55
C LEU A 175 -9.35 12.41 1.83
N GLY A 176 -8.34 12.93 1.14
CA GLY A 176 -7.41 12.19 0.29
C GLY A 176 -6.67 11.09 1.05
N SER A 177 -6.45 9.97 0.39
CA SER A 177 -5.78 8.81 0.99
C SER A 177 -4.99 8.05 -0.08
N THR A 178 -3.72 7.75 0.22
CA THR A 178 -2.76 7.14 -0.71
C THR A 178 -2.07 5.92 -0.08
N CYS A 179 -1.79 4.88 -0.87
CA CYS A 179 -1.36 3.54 -0.44
C CYS A 179 0.17 3.39 -0.28
N GLN A 180 0.61 2.36 0.45
CA GLN A 180 2.02 1.95 0.55
C GLN A 180 2.19 0.49 1.03
N TYR A 181 3.29 -0.18 0.63
CA TYR A 181 3.58 -1.62 0.83
C TYR A 181 5.00 -1.84 1.37
N ILE A 182 5.23 -2.73 2.35
CA ILE A 182 6.54 -3.17 2.86
C ILE A 182 6.59 -4.71 2.86
N ILE A 183 7.75 -5.32 2.56
CA ILE A 183 7.95 -6.77 2.61
C ILE A 183 8.90 -7.09 3.74
N VAL A 184 8.53 -8.04 4.60
CA VAL A 184 9.39 -8.65 5.60
C VAL A 184 9.66 -10.09 5.15
N GLN A 185 10.93 -10.43 4.94
CA GLN A 185 11.36 -11.79 4.59
C GLN A 185 11.87 -12.50 5.84
N ALA A 186 11.56 -13.79 5.99
CA ALA A 186 12.21 -14.63 6.99
C ALA A 186 13.68 -14.85 6.56
N VAL A 187 14.62 -14.77 7.52
CA VAL A 187 16.02 -15.18 7.35
C VAL A 187 16.17 -16.60 7.86
#